data_AF-A0A7J3MK72-F1
#
_entry.id   AF-A0A7J3MK72-F1
#
_cell.length_a   1.000
_cell.length_b   1.000
_cell.length_c   1.000
_cell.angle_alpha   90.00
_cell.angle_beta   90.00
_cell.angle_gamma   90.00
#
_symmetry.space_group_name_H-M   'P 1'
#
loop_
_entity.id
_entity.type
_entity.pdbx_description
1 polymer ?
#
loop_
_entity_poly.entity_id
_entity_poly.type
_entity_poly.pdbx_seq_one_letter_code
_entity_poly.pdbx_strand_id
1 'polypeptide(L)'
;VVGGLAGGFGSMLSDVFLGYTVYAPATLVVKGIEGFLTGSLYRIIRDKKTYRAWMAMMVLFLPVMILGVTVAVLMFMGDEAEVSLFATSPATFPSQSLFFTLLVMLAVLIIIVLKFHKKNLPTIVPCFIGGFEMVLGYFIYELFLFLAGFLVELGAIAEVPANFAQMFLGALIANAIYTKLEKRFSKTA
;
A
#
# COMPACT_ATOMS: atom_id res chain seq x y z
N VAL A 1 -11.99 5.06 -15.24
CA VAL A 1 -12.87 3.96 -15.71
C VAL A 1 -12.05 2.79 -16.25
N VAL A 2 -11.31 2.92 -17.35
CA VAL A 2 -10.50 1.81 -17.92
C VAL A 2 -9.55 1.19 -16.88
N GLY A 3 -8.82 2.01 -16.12
CA GLY A 3 -7.92 1.52 -15.06
C GLY A 3 -8.65 0.74 -13.97
N GLY A 4 -9.85 1.16 -13.57
CA GLY A 4 -10.65 0.46 -12.56
C GLY A 4 -11.20 -0.88 -13.06
N LEU A 5 -11.71 -0.92 -14.29
CA LEU A 5 -12.17 -2.19 -14.87
C LEU A 5 -11.01 -3.17 -15.06
N ALA A 6 -9.88 -2.71 -15.60
CA ALA A 6 -8.71 -3.56 -15.82
C ALA A 6 -8.10 -4.04 -14.49
N GLY A 7 -7.99 -3.16 -13.50
CA GLY A 7 -7.48 -3.49 -12.16
C GLY A 7 -8.39 -4.47 -11.43
N GLY A 8 -9.68 -4.15 -11.31
CA GLY A 8 -10.65 -4.98 -10.59
C GLY A 8 -10.80 -6.38 -11.19
N PHE A 9 -11.16 -6.47 -12.49
CA PHE A 9 -11.39 -7.78 -13.11
C PHE A 9 -10.11 -8.60 -13.25
N GLY A 10 -8.99 -7.97 -13.63
CA GLY A 10 -7.72 -8.68 -13.80
C GLY A 10 -7.26 -9.30 -12.48
N SER A 11 -7.28 -8.53 -11.40
CA SER A 11 -6.84 -9.04 -10.10
C SER A 11 -7.82 -10.02 -9.48
N MET A 12 -9.14 -9.80 -9.59
CA MET A 12 -10.15 -10.76 -9.11
C MET A 12 -9.98 -12.13 -9.80
N LEU A 13 -9.78 -12.13 -11.12
CA LEU A 13 -9.56 -13.38 -11.86
C LEU A 13 -8.30 -14.10 -11.39
N SER A 14 -7.25 -13.37 -11.04
CA SER A 14 -6.04 -13.96 -10.45
C SER A 14 -6.36 -14.70 -9.15
N ASP A 15 -7.18 -14.11 -8.27
CA ASP A 15 -7.58 -14.76 -7.02
C ASP A 15 -8.41 -16.02 -7.26
N VAL A 16 -9.32 -15.96 -8.23
CA VAL A 16 -10.11 -17.13 -8.64
C VAL A 16 -9.20 -18.26 -9.14
N PHE A 17 -8.25 -17.96 -10.02
CA PHE A 17 -7.38 -18.98 -10.62
C PHE A 17 -6.32 -19.53 -9.67
N LEU A 18 -5.84 -18.72 -8.72
CA LEU A 18 -4.83 -19.12 -7.74
C LEU A 18 -5.42 -19.78 -6.49
N GLY A 19 -6.76 -19.88 -6.38
CA GLY A 19 -7.44 -20.53 -5.26
C GLY A 19 -7.75 -19.61 -4.08
N TYR A 20 -7.46 -18.31 -4.18
CA TYR A 20 -7.80 -17.28 -3.19
C TYR A 20 -9.23 -16.75 -3.38
N THR A 21 -10.19 -17.61 -3.72
CA THR A 21 -11.56 -17.21 -4.14
C THR A 21 -12.31 -16.41 -3.08
N VAL A 22 -12.03 -16.64 -1.79
CA VAL A 22 -12.59 -15.85 -0.68
C VAL A 22 -12.24 -14.36 -0.81
N TYR A 23 -11.10 -14.02 -1.39
CA TYR A 23 -10.66 -12.63 -1.58
C TYR A 23 -11.17 -12.00 -2.87
N ALA A 24 -11.60 -12.80 -3.84
CA ALA A 24 -11.99 -12.32 -5.18
C ALA A 24 -13.04 -11.18 -5.14
N PRO A 25 -14.13 -11.23 -4.35
CA PRO A 25 -15.10 -10.14 -4.30
C PRO A 25 -14.49 -8.83 -3.77
N ALA A 26 -13.63 -8.91 -2.76
CA ALA A 26 -12.94 -7.75 -2.20
C ALA A 26 -11.93 -7.21 -3.20
N THR A 27 -11.11 -8.07 -3.80
CA THR A 27 -10.12 -7.68 -4.81
C THR A 27 -10.77 -6.99 -5.99
N LEU A 28 -11.93 -7.44 -6.46
CA LEU A 28 -12.68 -6.75 -7.53
C LEU A 28 -12.96 -5.30 -7.17
N VAL A 29 -13.46 -5.06 -5.96
CA VAL A 29 -13.86 -3.73 -5.48
C VAL A 29 -12.63 -2.87 -5.19
N VAL A 30 -11.72 -3.38 -4.36
CA VAL A 30 -10.50 -2.69 -3.91
C VAL A 30 -9.62 -2.34 -5.11
N LYS A 31 -9.27 -3.31 -5.96
CA LYS A 31 -8.47 -3.03 -7.16
C LYS A 31 -9.22 -2.22 -8.20
N GLY A 32 -10.55 -2.34 -8.23
CA GLY A 32 -11.41 -1.49 -9.05
C GLY A 32 -11.33 -0.02 -8.66
N ILE A 33 -11.40 0.27 -7.37
CA ILE A 33 -11.27 1.61 -6.81
C ILE A 33 -9.83 2.11 -6.97
N GLU A 34 -8.81 1.32 -6.63
CA GLU A 34 -7.40 1.64 -6.83
C GLU A 34 -7.12 2.09 -8.27
N GLY A 35 -7.53 1.28 -9.25
CA GLY A 35 -7.34 1.57 -10.68
C GLY A 35 -8.12 2.79 -11.16
N PHE A 36 -9.29 3.07 -10.55
CA PHE A 36 -10.05 4.27 -10.84
C PHE A 36 -9.42 5.53 -10.25
N LEU A 37 -9.01 5.48 -8.98
CA LEU A 37 -8.39 6.58 -8.25
C LEU A 37 -7.05 6.97 -8.88
N THR A 38 -6.17 5.99 -9.12
CA THR A 38 -4.86 6.21 -9.73
C THR A 38 -4.98 6.90 -11.09
N GLY A 39 -5.86 6.42 -11.96
CA GLY A 39 -6.09 7.01 -13.29
C GLY A 39 -6.73 8.40 -13.25
N SER A 40 -7.64 8.65 -12.32
CA SER A 40 -8.33 9.93 -12.19
C SER A 40 -7.42 11.01 -11.59
N LEU A 41 -6.68 10.67 -10.53
CA LEU A 41 -5.72 11.56 -9.88
C LEU A 41 -4.55 11.89 -10.80
N TYR A 42 -4.05 10.92 -11.59
CA TYR A 42 -3.01 11.17 -12.58
C TYR A 42 -3.41 12.29 -13.55
N ARG A 43 -4.64 12.29 -14.06
CA ARG A 43 -5.14 13.35 -14.98
C ARG A 43 -5.16 14.70 -14.30
N ILE A 44 -5.63 14.76 -13.05
CA ILE A 44 -5.72 16.01 -12.28
C ILE A 44 -4.32 16.57 -11.97
N ILE A 45 -3.38 15.71 -11.58
CA ILE A 45 -2.03 16.13 -11.16
C ILE A 45 -1.17 16.51 -12.37
N ARG A 46 -1.32 15.81 -13.50
CA ARG A 46 -0.57 16.12 -14.74
C ARG A 46 -0.83 17.56 -15.23
N ASP A 47 -2.07 18.05 -15.08
CA ASP A 47 -2.49 19.32 -15.67
C ASP A 47 -2.25 20.55 -14.75
N LYS A 48 -1.87 20.38 -13.47
CA LYS A 48 -1.65 21.51 -12.53
C LYS A 48 -0.17 21.75 -12.19
N LYS A 49 0.28 23.00 -12.33
CA LYS A 49 1.67 23.45 -12.09
C LYS A 49 2.11 23.55 -10.61
N THR A 50 1.31 23.08 -9.64
CA THR A 50 1.54 23.35 -8.21
C THR A 50 2.16 22.16 -7.46
N TYR A 51 3.34 21.73 -7.92
CA TYR A 51 4.06 20.58 -7.35
C TYR A 51 4.49 20.77 -5.87
N ARG A 52 4.64 22.02 -5.39
CA ARG A 52 5.06 22.33 -4.02
C ARG A 52 3.98 22.02 -2.97
N ALA A 53 2.71 22.31 -3.28
CA ALA A 53 1.60 21.99 -2.38
C ALA A 53 1.41 20.46 -2.26
N TRP A 54 1.58 19.74 -3.38
CA TRP A 54 1.51 18.28 -3.40
C TRP A 54 2.69 17.61 -2.68
N MET A 55 3.91 18.13 -2.82
CA MET A 55 5.05 17.66 -2.04
C MET A 55 4.86 17.92 -0.54
N ALA A 56 4.34 19.09 -0.16
CA ALA A 56 4.01 19.38 1.23
C ALA A 56 2.93 18.42 1.77
N MET A 57 1.91 18.09 0.98
CA MET A 57 0.90 17.10 1.36
C MET A 57 1.48 15.69 1.51
N MET A 58 2.38 15.24 0.64
CA MET A 58 3.04 13.92 0.80
C MET A 58 3.94 13.87 2.04
N VAL A 59 4.64 14.97 2.33
CA VAL A 59 5.48 15.10 3.53
C VAL A 59 4.62 15.13 4.80
N LEU A 60 3.41 15.68 4.74
CA LEU A 60 2.43 15.69 5.84
C LEU A 60 1.65 14.37 5.96
N PHE A 61 1.50 13.62 4.86
CA PHE A 61 0.80 12.34 4.83
C PHE A 61 1.58 11.24 5.56
N LEU A 62 2.91 11.28 5.45
CA LEU A 62 3.80 10.33 6.08
C LEU A 62 3.66 10.27 7.62
N PRO A 63 3.73 11.39 8.37
CA PRO A 63 3.55 11.35 9.82
C PRO A 63 2.15 10.95 10.25
N VAL A 64 1.11 11.24 9.45
CA VAL A 64 -0.28 10.80 9.74
C VAL A 64 -0.42 9.29 9.58
N MET A 65 0.19 8.71 8.56
CA MET A 65 0.25 7.26 8.37
C MET A 65 1.08 6.57 9.46
N ILE A 66 2.24 7.14 9.80
CA ILE A 66 3.08 6.64 10.90
C ILE A 66 2.31 6.72 12.21
N LEU A 67 1.57 7.81 12.47
CA LEU A 67 0.75 7.95 13.67
C LEU A 67 -0.41 6.94 13.68
N GLY A 68 -1.11 6.75 12.56
CA GLY A 68 -2.21 5.78 12.48
C GLY A 68 -1.75 4.34 12.69
N VAL A 69 -0.61 3.97 12.09
CA VAL A 69 0.01 2.66 12.29
C VAL A 69 0.54 2.53 13.72
N THR A 70 1.18 3.56 14.27
CA THR A 70 1.66 3.56 15.67
C THR A 70 0.50 3.43 16.66
N VAL A 71 -0.61 4.13 16.44
CA VAL A 71 -1.81 4.02 17.31
C VAL A 71 -2.42 2.62 17.19
N ALA A 72 -2.54 2.07 15.98
CA ALA A 72 -2.99 0.69 15.80
C ALA A 72 -2.07 -0.30 16.52
N VAL A 73 -0.75 -0.15 16.37
CA VAL A 73 0.26 -0.98 17.06
C VAL A 73 0.16 -0.86 18.58
N LEU A 74 0.02 0.36 19.12
CA LEU A 74 -0.14 0.58 20.56
C LEU A 74 -1.44 -0.01 21.12
N MET A 75 -2.49 -0.11 20.30
CA MET A 75 -3.73 -0.80 20.67
C MET A 75 -3.57 -2.34 20.70
N PHE A 76 -2.55 -2.89 20.02
CA PHE A 76 -2.20 -4.32 20.02
C PHE A 76 -1.04 -4.67 20.98
N MET A 77 -0.23 -3.70 21.40
CA MET A 77 0.84 -3.86 22.41
C MET A 77 0.32 -3.94 23.86
N GLY A 78 -0.99 -4.14 24.05
CA GLY A 78 -1.62 -4.30 25.36
C GLY A 78 -1.28 -5.61 26.08
N ASP A 79 -0.59 -6.55 25.43
CA ASP A 79 -0.11 -7.79 26.05
C ASP A 79 1.43 -7.82 26.08
N GLU A 80 1.95 -7.22 27.14
CA GLU A 80 3.25 -7.36 27.82
C GLU A 80 4.53 -7.67 26.99
N ALA A 81 5.44 -6.69 27.00
CA ALA A 81 6.85 -6.88 26.65
C ALA A 81 7.69 -7.00 27.93
N GLU A 82 8.18 -8.21 28.24
CA GLU A 82 9.17 -8.40 29.30
C GLU A 82 10.58 -8.60 28.73
N VAL A 83 11.53 -7.82 29.22
CA VAL A 83 12.96 -7.90 28.91
C VAL A 83 13.67 -8.35 30.19
N SER A 84 14.36 -9.49 30.16
CA SER A 84 15.30 -9.86 31.22
C SER A 84 16.70 -10.09 30.65
N LEU A 85 17.66 -9.34 31.18
CA LEU A 85 19.09 -9.58 31.00
C LEU A 85 19.55 -10.44 32.19
N PHE A 86 20.14 -11.58 31.88
CA PHE A 86 20.72 -12.59 32.79
C PHE A 86 19.74 -13.61 33.42
N ALA A 87 19.61 -14.74 32.73
CA ALA A 87 19.54 -16.12 33.26
C ALA A 87 18.50 -16.50 34.35
N THR A 88 17.30 -15.94 34.33
CA THR A 88 16.10 -16.62 34.88
C THR A 88 14.94 -16.44 33.91
N SER A 89 14.28 -17.52 33.52
CA SER A 89 13.49 -17.67 32.27
C SER A 89 12.45 -16.56 32.00
N PRO A 90 12.51 -15.94 30.80
CA PRO A 90 11.30 -15.63 30.05
C PRO A 90 11.47 -15.89 28.54
N ALA A 91 10.41 -16.32 27.86
CA ALA A 91 10.37 -16.32 26.40
C ALA A 91 8.92 -16.23 25.89
N THR A 92 8.56 -15.05 25.40
CA THR A 92 7.42 -14.81 24.51
C THR A 92 7.83 -13.77 23.45
N PHE A 93 7.49 -14.04 22.18
CA PHE A 93 7.74 -13.16 21.02
C PHE A 93 6.44 -13.08 20.21
N PRO A 94 6.00 -11.88 19.77
CA PRO A 94 6.07 -11.58 18.33
C PRO A 94 6.22 -10.07 18.04
N SER A 95 7.45 -9.57 17.83
CA SER A 95 7.69 -8.12 17.59
C SER A 95 8.69 -7.80 16.46
N GLN A 96 9.25 -8.80 15.77
CA GLN A 96 10.31 -8.58 14.78
C GLN A 96 9.78 -8.23 13.37
N SER A 97 8.67 -8.82 12.92
CA SER A 97 8.14 -8.60 11.56
C SER A 97 7.69 -7.15 11.33
N LEU A 98 7.09 -6.53 12.34
CA LEU A 98 6.59 -5.14 12.30
C LEU A 98 7.73 -4.12 12.22
N PHE A 99 8.81 -4.32 12.98
CA PHE A 99 9.99 -3.46 12.95
C PHE A 99 10.70 -3.46 11.59
N PHE A 100 10.91 -4.64 11.00
CA PHE A 100 11.52 -4.75 9.68
C PHE A 100 10.63 -4.20 8.58
N THR A 101 9.32 -4.34 8.71
CA THR A 101 8.35 -3.72 7.79
C THR A 101 8.46 -2.20 7.81
N LEU A 102 8.50 -1.60 9.01
CA LEU A 102 8.62 -0.15 9.17
C LEU A 102 9.95 0.37 8.60
N LEU A 103 11.04 -0.38 8.76
CA LEU A 103 12.33 -0.05 8.14
C LEU A 103 12.29 -0.13 6.61
N VAL A 104 11.64 -1.14 6.04
CA VAL A 104 11.48 -1.26 4.58
C VAL A 104 10.62 -0.12 4.05
N MET A 105 9.52 0.23 4.71
CA MET A 105 8.67 1.36 4.33
C MET A 105 9.44 2.69 4.37
N LEU A 106 10.22 2.91 5.43
CA LEU A 106 11.05 4.11 5.59
C LEU A 106 12.15 4.17 4.52
N ALA A 107 12.84 3.06 4.25
CA ALA A 107 13.89 2.99 3.25
C ALA A 107 13.36 3.22 1.83
N VAL A 108 12.20 2.65 1.50
CA VAL A 108 11.59 2.86 0.17
C VAL A 108 11.09 4.29 0.00
N LEU A 109 10.50 4.88 1.04
CA LEU A 109 10.14 6.30 1.03
C LEU A 109 11.37 7.20 0.81
N ILE A 110 12.47 6.92 1.51
CA ILE A 110 13.73 7.66 1.34
C ILE A 110 14.24 7.52 -0.09
N ILE A 111 14.22 6.31 -0.67
CA ILE A 111 14.60 6.09 -2.08
C ILE A 111 13.71 6.88 -3.03
N ILE A 112 12.42 7.02 -2.73
CA ILE A 112 11.47 7.79 -3.54
C ILE A 112 11.78 9.28 -3.47
N VAL A 113 11.96 9.82 -2.26
CA VAL A 113 12.31 11.24 -2.06
C VAL A 113 13.64 11.57 -2.73
N LEU A 114 14.62 10.67 -2.66
CA LEU A 114 15.96 10.88 -3.22
C LEU A 114 16.03 10.68 -4.75
N LYS A 115 15.16 9.85 -5.34
CA LYS A 115 15.25 9.48 -6.77
C LYS A 115 14.25 10.22 -7.66
N PHE A 116 13.19 10.81 -7.11
CA PHE A 116 12.11 11.38 -7.92
C PHE A 116 12.18 12.89 -8.13
N HIS A 117 12.74 13.24 -9.28
CA HIS A 117 12.58 14.55 -9.91
C HIS A 117 11.11 14.82 -10.25
N LYS A 118 10.78 16.13 -10.27
CA LYS A 118 9.50 16.76 -10.68
C LYS A 118 8.70 16.04 -11.78
N LYS A 119 9.39 15.42 -12.75
CA LYS A 119 8.82 14.77 -13.93
C LYS A 119 7.98 13.52 -13.60
N ASN A 120 8.29 12.79 -12.53
CA ASN A 120 7.65 11.50 -12.23
C ASN A 120 6.54 11.60 -11.17
N LEU A 121 6.36 12.77 -10.53
CA LEU A 121 5.32 13.00 -9.52
C LEU A 121 3.90 12.67 -10.01
N PRO A 122 3.48 13.08 -11.23
CA PRO A 122 2.13 12.81 -11.70
C PRO A 122 1.76 11.33 -11.74
N THR A 123 2.75 10.44 -11.88
CA THR A 123 2.52 8.99 -11.92
C THR A 123 2.60 8.37 -10.53
N ILE A 124 3.53 8.83 -9.70
CA ILE A 124 3.81 8.20 -8.40
C ILE A 124 2.77 8.59 -7.35
N VAL A 125 2.41 9.87 -7.26
CA VAL A 125 1.47 10.35 -6.23
C VAL A 125 0.13 9.60 -6.31
N PRO A 126 -0.50 9.44 -7.49
CA PRO A 126 -1.71 8.63 -7.62
C PRO A 126 -1.52 7.17 -7.22
N CYS A 127 -0.42 6.53 -7.63
CA CYS A 127 -0.11 5.14 -7.27
C CYS A 127 -0.03 4.96 -5.76
N PHE A 128 0.53 5.92 -5.03
CA PHE A 128 0.55 5.88 -3.57
C PHE A 128 -0.85 6.02 -2.98
N ILE A 129 -1.63 7.02 -3.42
CA ILE A 129 -2.99 7.23 -2.90
C ILE A 129 -3.87 6.00 -3.15
N GLY A 130 -3.83 5.44 -4.36
CA GLY A 130 -4.53 4.18 -4.67
C GLY A 130 -3.99 3.00 -3.88
N GLY A 131 -2.67 2.87 -3.72
CA GLY A 131 -2.08 1.80 -2.93
C GLY A 131 -2.42 1.88 -1.44
N PHE A 132 -2.58 3.08 -0.88
CA PHE A 132 -3.05 3.25 0.50
C PHE A 132 -4.51 2.84 0.67
N GLU A 133 -5.37 3.26 -0.27
CA GLU A 133 -6.75 2.77 -0.32
C GLU A 133 -6.77 1.24 -0.39
N MET A 134 -5.90 0.64 -1.20
CA MET A 134 -5.77 -0.80 -1.32
C MET A 134 -5.37 -1.48 0.00
N VAL A 135 -4.34 -0.99 0.68
CA VAL A 135 -3.93 -1.54 2.00
C VAL A 135 -5.07 -1.46 3.01
N LEU A 136 -5.78 -0.33 3.06
CA LEU A 136 -6.93 -0.16 3.95
C LEU A 136 -8.09 -1.08 3.55
N GLY A 137 -8.37 -1.23 2.26
CA GLY A 137 -9.43 -2.08 1.73
C GLY A 137 -9.23 -3.55 2.09
N TYR A 138 -8.03 -4.08 1.89
CA TYR A 138 -7.69 -5.45 2.29
C TYR A 138 -7.74 -5.64 3.81
N PHE A 139 -7.17 -4.70 4.58
CA PHE A 139 -7.24 -4.76 6.03
C PHE A 139 -8.68 -4.79 6.57
N ILE A 140 -9.57 -3.92 6.05
CA ILE A 140 -10.99 -3.89 6.45
C ILE A 140 -11.68 -5.20 6.06
N TYR A 141 -11.38 -5.73 4.87
CA TYR A 141 -11.99 -6.97 4.40
C TYR A 141 -11.57 -8.18 5.24
N GLU A 142 -10.28 -8.32 5.52
CA GLU A 142 -9.77 -9.39 6.38
C GLU A 142 -10.31 -9.28 7.81
N LEU A 143 -10.40 -8.06 8.35
CA LEU A 143 -11.05 -7.82 9.64
C LEU A 143 -12.52 -8.24 9.61
N PHE A 144 -13.25 -7.90 8.55
CA PHE A 144 -14.64 -8.32 8.37
C PHE A 144 -14.77 -9.85 8.31
N LEU A 145 -13.93 -10.54 7.53
CA LEU A 145 -13.96 -12.01 7.42
C LEU A 145 -13.65 -12.68 8.77
N PHE A 146 -12.72 -12.14 9.54
CA PHE A 146 -12.44 -12.60 10.89
C PHE A 146 -13.64 -12.42 11.82
N LEU A 147 -14.21 -11.20 11.87
CA LEU A 147 -15.38 -10.92 12.72
C LEU A 147 -16.63 -11.73 12.32
N ALA A 148 -16.77 -12.04 11.04
CA ALA A 148 -17.85 -12.87 10.50
C ALA A 148 -17.59 -14.39 10.69
N GLY A 149 -16.45 -14.79 11.26
CA GLY A 149 -16.12 -16.19 11.56
C GLY A 149 -15.65 -17.00 10.34
N PHE A 150 -15.32 -16.35 9.23
CA PHE A 150 -14.75 -17.01 8.04
C PHE A 150 -13.25 -17.26 8.16
N LEU A 151 -12.53 -16.50 9.01
CA LEU A 151 -11.11 -16.71 9.31
C LEU A 151 -10.95 -17.14 10.77
N VAL A 152 -10.04 -18.10 11.01
CA VAL A 152 -9.75 -18.65 12.34
C VAL A 152 -8.78 -17.76 13.12
N GLU A 153 -7.92 -17.00 12.43
CA GLU A 153 -6.89 -16.16 13.03
C GLU A 153 -6.94 -14.74 12.45
N LEU A 154 -6.54 -13.76 13.27
CA LEU A 154 -6.45 -12.36 12.86
C LEU A 154 -5.16 -12.12 12.04
N GLY A 155 -5.10 -12.70 10.84
CA GLY A 155 -3.99 -12.54 9.89
C GLY A 155 -3.86 -11.13 9.29
N ALA A 156 -4.92 -10.32 9.39
CA ALA A 156 -5.02 -8.96 8.81
C ALA A 156 -3.82 -8.06 9.09
N ILE A 157 -3.26 -8.13 10.31
CA ILE A 157 -2.13 -7.30 10.72
C ILE A 157 -0.83 -7.78 10.06
N ALA A 158 -0.69 -9.08 9.83
CA ALA A 158 0.49 -9.68 9.21
C ALA A 158 0.56 -9.41 7.70
N GLU A 159 -0.58 -9.23 7.03
CA GLU A 159 -0.64 -8.93 5.60
C GLU A 159 -0.36 -7.46 5.26
N VAL A 160 -0.64 -6.52 6.18
CA VAL A 160 -0.36 -5.08 6.01
C VAL A 160 1.07 -4.81 5.51
N PRO A 161 2.15 -5.39 6.09
CA PRO A 161 3.50 -5.35 5.54
C PRO A 161 3.63 -5.72 4.07
N ALA A 162 3.04 -6.85 3.66
CA ALA A 162 3.12 -7.35 2.31
C ALA A 162 2.34 -6.44 1.35
N ASN A 163 1.16 -5.97 1.75
CA ASN A 163 0.34 -5.04 0.96
C ASN A 163 1.04 -3.68 0.78
N PHE A 164 1.74 -3.20 1.79
CA PHE A 164 2.62 -2.05 1.64
C PHE A 164 3.74 -2.31 0.64
N ALA A 165 4.44 -3.45 0.74
CA ALA A 165 5.46 -3.82 -0.24
C ALA A 165 4.91 -3.89 -1.68
N GLN A 166 3.68 -4.39 -1.86
CA GLN A 166 2.98 -4.40 -3.14
C GLN A 166 2.71 -2.98 -3.67
N MET A 167 2.23 -2.07 -2.83
CA MET A 167 2.06 -0.65 -3.22
C MET A 167 3.38 -0.05 -3.73
N PHE A 168 4.47 -0.28 -3.00
CA PHE A 168 5.79 0.25 -3.37
C PHE A 168 6.32 -0.32 -4.68
N LEU A 169 6.31 -1.65 -4.81
CA LEU A 169 6.78 -2.33 -6.01
C LEU A 169 5.91 -1.98 -7.22
N GLY A 170 4.60 -1.91 -7.02
CA GLY A 170 3.62 -1.49 -8.02
C GLY A 170 3.90 -0.08 -8.53
N ALA A 171 4.16 0.88 -7.65
CA ALA A 171 4.49 2.26 -8.04
C ALA A 171 5.81 2.35 -8.84
N LEU A 172 6.83 1.56 -8.46
CA LEU A 172 8.10 1.50 -9.18
C LEU A 172 7.93 0.94 -10.60
N ILE A 173 7.21 -0.19 -10.72
CA ILE A 173 6.94 -0.84 -12.00
C ILE A 173 6.08 0.07 -12.88
N ALA A 174 5.01 0.64 -12.32
CA ALA A 174 4.11 1.56 -13.03
C ALA A 174 4.87 2.76 -13.61
N ASN A 175 5.73 3.40 -12.81
CA ASN A 175 6.53 4.53 -13.30
C ASN A 175 7.54 4.10 -14.39
N ALA A 176 8.19 2.95 -14.24
CA ALA A 176 9.13 2.45 -15.25
C ALA A 176 8.44 2.13 -16.59
N ILE A 177 7.25 1.52 -16.54
CA ILE A 177 6.44 1.21 -17.72
C ILE A 177 5.91 2.49 -18.34
N TYR A 178 5.29 3.36 -17.54
CA TYR A 178 4.70 4.63 -18.00
C TYR A 178 5.73 5.48 -18.74
N THR A 179 6.91 5.71 -18.15
CA THR A 179 7.95 6.56 -18.76
C THR A 179 8.49 5.99 -20.08
N LYS A 180 8.50 4.66 -20.25
CA LYS A 180 8.87 4.01 -21.52
C LYS A 180 7.76 4.13 -22.55
N LEU A 181 6.51 3.88 -22.17
CA LEU A 181 5.36 3.95 -23.06
C LEU A 181 5.10 5.40 -23.52
N GLU A 182 5.13 6.36 -22.62
CA GLU A 182 4.95 7.79 -22.92
C GLU A 182 5.95 8.24 -23.99
N LYS A 183 7.25 7.93 -23.82
CA LYS A 183 8.28 8.26 -24.82
C LYS A 183 8.05 7.62 -26.18
N ARG A 184 7.42 6.44 -26.23
CA ARG A 184 7.14 5.72 -27.48
C ARG A 184 5.97 6.38 -28.20
N PHE A 185 4.88 6.64 -27.49
CA PHE A 185 3.67 7.22 -28.06
C PHE A 185 3.81 8.71 -28.36
N SER A 186 4.60 9.46 -27.58
CA SER A 186 4.87 10.88 -27.86
C SER A 186 5.77 11.11 -29.08
N LYS A 187 6.36 10.05 -29.66
CA LYS A 187 7.14 10.11 -30.90
C LYS A 187 6.32 9.76 -32.14
N THR A 188 5.12 9.21 -31.95
CA THR A 188 4.23 8.73 -33.02
C THR A 188 2.98 9.60 -33.18
N ALA A 189 2.81 10.61 -32.32
CA ALA A 189 1.78 11.64 -32.36
C ALA A 189 2.41 12.97 -32.74
#